data_AF-A0A0J1CVR5-F1
#
_entry.id   AF-A0A0J1CVR5-F1
#
_cell.length_a   1.000
_cell.length_b   1.000
_cell.length_c   1.000
_cell.angle_alpha   90.00
_cell.angle_beta   90.00
_cell.angle_gamma   90.00
#
_symmetry.space_group_name_H-M   'P 1'
#
loop_
_entity.id
_entity.type
_entity.pdbx_description
1 polymer ?
#
loop_
_entity_poly.entity_id
_entity_poly.type
_entity_poly.pdbx_seq_one_letter_code
_entity_poly.pdbx_strand_id
1 'polypeptide(L)' 'MILYFMNQRDAVRYLVEIRREALANPSSEVIVKTHLHESPGVEGVERVLLDVRAARTAYFVECGSKAEDRIVFIT' A
#
# COMPACT_ATOMS: atom_id res chain seq x y z
N MET A 1 1.96 -11.73 -10.36
CA MET A 1 2.69 -10.78 -9.50
C MET A 1 3.27 -9.70 -10.38
N ILE A 2 2.85 -8.45 -10.19
CA ILE A 2 3.21 -7.32 -11.08
C ILE A 2 4.14 -6.36 -10.34
N LEU A 3 5.18 -5.87 -11.03
CA LEU A 3 6.15 -4.93 -10.47
C LEU A 3 5.84 -3.50 -10.97
N TYR A 4 5.76 -2.56 -10.04
CA TYR A 4 5.59 -1.13 -10.32
C TYR A 4 6.72 -0.32 -9.70
N PHE A 5 7.05 0.80 -10.33
CA PHE A 5 8.03 1.77 -9.83
C PHE A 5 7.34 3.12 -9.74
N MET A 6 7.43 3.75 -8.56
CA MET A 6 6.85 5.06 -8.30
C MET A 6 7.88 5.92 -7.57
N ASN A 7 7.88 7.23 -7.83
CA ASN A 7 8.56 8.13 -6.91
C ASN A 7 7.78 8.22 -5.60
N GLN A 8 8.43 8.72 -4.54
CA GLN A 8 7.82 8.85 -3.22
C GLN A 8 6.48 9.59 -3.23
N ARG A 9 6.35 10.66 -4.04
CA ARG A 9 5.12 11.45 -4.11
C ARG A 9 3.96 10.67 -4.72
N ASP A 10 4.22 9.94 -5.80
CA ASP A 10 3.21 9.13 -6.47
C ASP A 10 2.80 7.94 -5.59
N ALA A 11 3.76 7.31 -4.89
CA ALA A 11 3.48 6.26 -3.91
C ALA A 11 2.58 6.76 -2.77
N VAL A 12 2.83 7.97 -2.25
CA VAL A 12 1.98 8.60 -1.23
C VAL A 12 0.57 8.87 -1.75
N ARG A 13 0.43 9.38 -2.98
CA ARG A 13 -0.89 9.61 -3.60
C ARG A 13 -1.64 8.29 -3.75
N TYR A 14 -0.99 7.26 -4.26
CA TYR A 14 -1.56 5.92 -4.46
C TYR A 14 -2.10 5.32 -3.15
N LEU A 15 -1.30 5.36 -2.09
CA LEU A 15 -1.71 4.85 -0.78
C LEU A 15 -2.87 5.64 -0.16
N VAL A 16 -2.96 6.95 -0.43
CA VAL A 16 -4.11 7.77 0.00
C VAL A 16 -5.39 7.39 -0.74
N GLU A 17 -5.30 7.06 -2.02
CA GLU A 17 -6.43 6.56 -2.82
C GLU A 17 -6.90 5.20 -2.30
N ILE A 18 -5.99 4.26 -2.09
CA ILE A 18 -6.30 2.96 -1.48
C ILE A 18 -6.97 3.12 -0.12
N ARG A 19 -6.43 4.00 0.75
CA ARG A 19 -7.03 4.28 2.07
C ARG A 19 -8.46 4.77 1.94
N ARG A 20 -8.72 5.68 1.00
CA ARG A 20 -10.06 6.23 0.76
C ARG A 20 -11.03 5.14 0.29
N GLU A 21 -10.60 4.25 -0.59
CA GLU A 21 -11.43 3.14 -1.08
C GLU A 21 -11.72 2.12 0.03
N ALA A 22 -10.73 1.75 0.82
CA ALA A 22 -10.89 0.83 1.94
C ALA A 22 -11.82 1.40 3.04
N LEU A 23 -11.79 2.72 3.27
CA LEU A 23 -12.74 3.39 4.16
C LEU A 23 -14.16 3.45 3.58
N ALA A 24 -14.30 3.63 2.27
CA ALA A 24 -15.60 3.67 1.59
C ALA A 24 -16.24 2.28 1.48
N ASN A 25 -15.43 1.22 1.46
CA ASN A 25 -15.90 -0.16 1.35
C ASN A 25 -15.23 -1.06 2.42
N PRO A 26 -15.81 -1.16 3.63
CA PRO A 26 -15.22 -1.91 4.74
C PRO A 26 -15.07 -3.43 4.49
N SER A 27 -15.76 -3.98 3.50
CA SER A 27 -15.61 -5.38 3.07
C SER A 27 -14.49 -5.58 2.05
N SER A 28 -13.76 -4.51 1.69
CA SER A 28 -12.59 -4.57 0.82
C SER A 28 -11.41 -5.22 1.55
N GLU A 29 -10.99 -6.40 1.08
CA GLU A 29 -9.81 -7.12 1.59
C GLU A 29 -8.50 -6.56 1.01
N VAL A 30 -8.35 -5.23 0.97
CA VAL A 30 -7.07 -4.64 0.56
C VAL A 30 -6.09 -4.79 1.71
N ILE A 31 -5.00 -5.51 1.45
CA ILE A 31 -3.90 -5.72 2.37
C ILE A 31 -2.69 -5.02 1.77
N VAL A 32 -2.28 -3.90 2.37
CA VAL A 32 -1.02 -3.25 2.03
C VAL A 32 -0.01 -3.57 3.12
N LYS A 33 1.11 -4.18 2.73
CA LYS A 33 2.15 -4.62 3.65
C LYS A 33 3.54 -4.22 3.20
N THR A 34 4.44 -4.08 4.15
CA THR A 34 5.89 -4.02 3.92
C THR A 34 6.52 -5.25 4.55
N HIS A 35 7.84 -5.42 4.44
CA HIS A 35 8.55 -6.44 5.22
C HIS A 35 8.48 -6.21 6.74
N LEU A 36 8.11 -5.01 7.18
CA LEU A 36 8.05 -4.63 8.60
C LEU A 36 6.64 -4.77 9.18
N HIS A 37 5.60 -4.62 8.35
CA HIS A 37 4.22 -4.52 8.80
C HIS A 37 3.30 -5.34 7.90
N GLU A 38 2.66 -6.35 8.49
CA GLU A 38 1.56 -7.10 7.89
C GLU A 38 0.32 -6.89 8.76
N SER A 39 -0.46 -5.87 8.41
CA SER A 39 -1.73 -5.58 9.07
C SER A 39 -2.79 -5.43 7.97
N PRO A 40 -3.91 -6.17 8.05
CA PRO A 40 -4.94 -6.10 7.02
C PRO A 40 -5.72 -4.78 7.10
N GLY A 41 -6.34 -4.40 5.98
CA GLY A 41 -7.26 -3.26 5.94
C GLY A 41 -6.58 -1.90 6.12
N VAL A 42 -7.38 -0.92 6.54
CA VAL A 42 -7.00 0.50 6.58
C VAL A 42 -5.79 0.76 7.48
N GLU A 43 -5.66 0.05 8.60
CA GLU A 43 -4.55 0.22 9.54
C GLU A 43 -3.19 -0.09 8.88
N GLY A 44 -3.12 -1.17 8.09
CA GLY A 44 -1.92 -1.51 7.32
C GLY A 44 -1.57 -0.42 6.30
N VAL A 45 -2.58 0.07 5.58
CA VAL A 45 -2.41 1.16 4.60
C VAL A 45 -1.86 2.42 5.27
N GLU A 46 -2.41 2.83 6.42
CA GLU A 46 -1.96 4.01 7.15
C GLU A 46 -0.51 3.87 7.62
N ARG A 47 -0.14 2.69 8.10
CA ARG A 47 1.22 2.44 8.58
C ARG A 47 2.24 2.47 7.46
N VAL A 48 1.94 1.83 6.34
CA VAL A 48 2.79 1.91 5.13
C VAL A 48 2.86 3.34 4.59
N LEU A 49 1.75 4.08 4.59
CA LEU A 49 1.74 5.49 4.20
C LEU A 49 2.70 6.33 5.05
N LEU A 50 2.76 6.10 6.36
CA LEU A 50 3.72 6.77 7.24
C LEU A 50 5.16 6.39 6.91
N ASP A 51 5.45 5.12 6.66
CA ASP A 51 6.80 4.66 6.30
C ASP A 51 7.28 5.23 4.97
N VAL A 52 6.41 5.26 3.97
CA VAL A 52 6.71 5.86 2.65
C VAL A 52 6.96 7.36 2.80
N ARG A 53 6.12 8.08 3.55
CA ARG A 53 6.33 9.52 3.81
C ARG A 53 7.63 9.80 4.55
N ALA A 54 8.01 8.92 5.48
CA ALA A 54 9.25 9.02 6.24
C ALA A 54 10.48 8.47 5.49
N ALA A 55 10.33 8.00 4.24
CA ALA A 55 11.38 7.32 3.47
C ALA A 55 12.03 6.14 4.20
N ARG A 56 11.25 5.42 5.03
CA ARG A 56 11.71 4.27 5.83
C ARG A 56 11.56 2.93 5.12
N THR A 57 10.90 2.91 3.97
CA THR A 57 10.75 1.71 3.15
C THR A 57 11.05 2.03 1.69
N ALA A 58 11.67 1.07 1.01
CA ALA A 58 11.96 1.13 -0.42
C ALA A 58 10.86 0.48 -1.29
N TYR A 59 9.90 -0.21 -0.67
CA TYR A 59 8.79 -0.84 -1.38
C TYR A 59 7.61 -1.14 -0.46
N PHE A 60 6.46 -1.43 -1.05
CA PHE A 60 5.33 -2.09 -0.37
C PHE A 60 4.65 -3.08 -1.32
N VAL A 61 3.89 -3.99 -0.74
CA VAL A 61 3.09 -4.99 -1.47
C VAL A 61 1.62 -4.69 -1.23
N GLU A 62 0.88 -4.58 -2.32
CA GLU A 62 -0.57 -4.54 -2.32
C GLU A 62 -1.09 -5.92 -2.70
N CYS A 63 -1.81 -6.55 -1.78
CA CYS A 63 -2.52 -7.80 -1.95
C CYS A 63 -4.02 -7.48 -1.95
N GLY A 64 -4.78 -7.95 -2.95
CA GLY A 64 -6.21 -7.67 -3.06
C GLY A 64 -7.00 -8.84 -3.64
N SER A 65 -8.23 -9.03 -3.16
CA SER A 65 -9.03 -10.27 -3.36
C SER A 65 -9.48 -10.61 -4.78
N LYS A 66 -9.11 -9.82 -5.81
CA LYS A 66 -9.48 -10.05 -7.21
C LYS A 66 -8.39 -9.75 -8.25
N ALA A 67 -7.24 -9.21 -7.85
CA ALA A 67 -6.15 -8.88 -8.77
C ALA A 67 -4.83 -9.46 -8.23
N GLU A 68 -3.93 -9.83 -9.13
CA GLU A 68 -2.61 -10.35 -8.75
C GLU A 68 -1.88 -9.39 -7.81
N ASP A 69 -1.15 -9.94 -6.85
CA ASP A 69 -0.28 -9.19 -5.94
C ASP A 69 0.63 -8.23 -6.70
N ARG A 70 0.72 -6.99 -6.21
CA ARG A 70 1.55 -5.94 -6.78
C ARG A 70 2.64 -5.55 -5.81
N ILE A 71 3.89 -5.54 -6.29
CA ILE A 71 5.02 -4.99 -5.55
C ILE A 71 5.32 -3.61 -6.13
N VAL A 72 5.27 -2.58 -5.29
CA VAL A 72 5.54 -1.19 -5.68
C VAL A 72 6.88 -0.78 -5.07
N PHE A 73 7.89 -0.57 -5.91
CA PHE A 73 9.18 -0.02 -5.54
C PHE A 73 9.17 1.51 -5.56
N ILE A 74 9.83 2.11 -4.58
CA ILE A 74 9.93 3.56 -4.40
C ILE A 74 11.32 4.02 -4.85
N THR A 75 11.35 4.91 -5.84
CA THR A 75 12.58 5.46 -6.46
C THR A 75 12.81 6.92 -6.09
#